data_AF-A0A8B8NXK3-F1
#
_entry.id   AF-A0A8B8NXK3-F1
#
_cell.length_a   1.000
_cell.length_b   1.000
_cell.length_c   1.000
_cell.angle_alpha   90.00
_cell.angle_beta   90.00
_cell.angle_gamma   90.00
#
_symmetry.space_group_name_H-M   'P 1'
#
loop_
_entity.id
_entity.type
_entity.pdbx_description
1 polymer ?
#
loop_
_entity_poly.entity_id
_entity_poly.type
_entity_poly.pdbx_seq_one_letter_code
_entity_poly.pdbx_strand_id
1 'polypeptide(L)'
;MNRLTSIKQYRKEYIKALYGTHGRKSGLNPGVLWPRKEELAHMKKYEEVFNPKLEDLIANNKLKKERIQEKRRLREEEVYNNLQQLPAAFKSFFEKVDERKRAAEEWTRQREALVEEVRELLGYRAKPSDERFQQALQQKEEADIKAKRKEARKMRENSSIDELLAQTKNKT
;
A
#
# COMPACT_ATOMS: atom_id res chain seq x y z
N MET A 1 -56.28 -42.22 -45.27
CA MET A 1 -56.07 -40.89 -44.67
C MET A 1 -55.21 -41.06 -43.42
N ASN A 2 -53.89 -40.86 -43.51
CA ASN A 2 -53.02 -40.93 -42.33
C ASN A 2 -53.13 -39.61 -41.55
N ARG A 3 -53.93 -39.63 -40.48
CA ARG A 3 -54.11 -38.48 -39.58
C ARG A 3 -53.04 -38.54 -38.49
N LEU A 4 -52.28 -37.44 -38.37
CA LEU A 4 -51.38 -37.07 -37.27
C LEU A 4 -50.13 -37.96 -37.07
N THR A 5 -49.13 -37.78 -37.94
CA THR A 5 -47.74 -38.13 -37.62
C THR A 5 -47.07 -36.96 -36.90
N SER A 6 -46.29 -37.24 -35.84
CA SER A 6 -45.61 -36.20 -35.06
C SER A 6 -44.53 -35.55 -35.91
N ILE A 7 -44.46 -34.22 -35.95
CA ILE A 7 -43.40 -33.47 -36.66
C ILE A 7 -41.99 -33.97 -36.25
N LYS A 8 -41.84 -34.46 -35.02
CA LYS A 8 -40.59 -35.04 -34.51
C LYS A 8 -40.12 -36.27 -35.30
N GLN A 9 -41.03 -37.05 -35.88
CA GLN A 9 -40.70 -38.26 -36.66
C GLN A 9 -40.03 -37.94 -38.00
N TYR A 10 -40.22 -36.73 -38.52
CA TYR A 10 -39.59 -36.29 -39.78
C TYR A 10 -38.34 -35.44 -39.57
N ARG A 11 -37.96 -35.20 -38.31
CA ARG A 11 -36.72 -34.47 -38.01
C ARG A 11 -35.49 -35.31 -38.38
N LYS A 12 -34.44 -34.61 -38.83
CA LYS A 12 -33.19 -35.23 -39.26
C LYS A 12 -32.58 -36.08 -38.14
N GLU A 13 -32.68 -35.65 -36.89
CA GLU A 13 -32.15 -36.35 -35.73
C GLU A 13 -32.82 -37.71 -35.52
N TYR A 14 -34.16 -37.78 -35.68
CA TYR A 14 -34.92 -39.02 -35.54
C TYR A 14 -34.61 -40.00 -36.68
N ILE A 15 -34.49 -39.50 -37.91
CA ILE A 15 -34.13 -40.32 -39.08
C ILE A 15 -32.71 -40.90 -38.95
N LYS A 16 -31.76 -40.10 -38.46
CA LYS A 16 -30.39 -40.57 -38.18
C LYS A 16 -30.39 -41.65 -37.09
N ALA A 17 -31.17 -41.47 -36.03
CA ALA A 17 -31.29 -42.45 -34.96
C ALA A 17 -31.88 -43.79 -35.46
N LEU A 18 -32.92 -43.73 -36.30
CA LEU A 18 -33.55 -44.92 -36.90
C LEU A 18 -32.58 -45.70 -37.82
N TYR A 19 -31.76 -44.98 -38.58
CA TYR A 19 -30.69 -45.61 -39.36
C TYR A 19 -29.60 -46.21 -38.45
N GLY A 20 -29.28 -45.57 -37.32
CA GLY A 20 -28.34 -46.10 -36.34
C GLY A 20 -28.81 -47.42 -35.71
N THR A 21 -30.12 -47.58 -35.48
CA THR A 21 -30.69 -48.80 -34.86
C THR A 21 -30.90 -49.94 -35.84
N HIS A 22 -31.40 -49.66 -37.06
CA HIS A 22 -31.78 -50.70 -38.03
C HIS A 22 -30.83 -50.81 -39.22
N GLY A 23 -29.84 -49.92 -39.32
CA GLY A 23 -28.88 -49.88 -40.42
C GLY A 23 -29.56 -49.81 -41.78
N ARG A 24 -29.01 -50.52 -42.76
CA ARG A 24 -29.53 -50.55 -44.14
C ARG A 24 -30.92 -51.18 -44.27
N LYS A 25 -31.37 -51.97 -43.27
CA LYS A 25 -32.73 -52.56 -43.26
C LYS A 25 -33.82 -51.48 -43.12
N SER A 26 -33.48 -50.28 -42.66
CA SER A 26 -34.39 -49.13 -42.58
C SER A 26 -34.81 -48.57 -43.95
N GLY A 27 -34.13 -48.94 -45.04
CA GLY A 27 -34.41 -48.42 -46.38
C GLY A 27 -34.00 -46.95 -46.59
N LEU A 28 -33.39 -46.30 -45.59
CA LEU A 28 -32.93 -44.91 -45.69
C LEU A 28 -31.59 -44.82 -46.45
N ASN A 29 -31.44 -43.76 -47.23
CA ASN A 29 -30.18 -43.46 -47.92
C ASN A 29 -29.12 -42.97 -46.89
N PRO A 30 -27.94 -43.61 -46.82
CA PRO A 30 -26.85 -43.20 -45.92
C PRO A 30 -26.39 -41.74 -46.12
N GLY A 31 -26.61 -41.15 -47.30
CA GLY A 31 -26.28 -39.75 -47.58
C GLY A 31 -27.01 -38.75 -46.68
N VAL A 32 -28.16 -39.13 -46.11
CA VAL A 32 -28.94 -38.28 -45.19
C VAL A 32 -28.21 -38.05 -43.85
N LEU A 33 -27.26 -38.92 -43.50
CA LEU A 33 -26.48 -38.81 -42.28
C LEU A 33 -25.50 -37.62 -42.30
N TRP A 34 -25.02 -37.27 -43.49
CA TRP A 34 -24.06 -36.19 -43.67
C TRP A 34 -24.75 -34.81 -43.60
N PRO A 35 -24.01 -33.76 -43.20
CA PRO A 35 -24.51 -32.39 -43.29
C PRO A 35 -24.77 -32.00 -44.75
N ARG A 36 -25.75 -31.14 -44.95
CA ARG A 36 -25.96 -30.47 -46.25
C ARG A 36 -24.83 -29.47 -46.49
N LYS A 37 -24.66 -29.03 -47.73
CA LYS A 37 -23.61 -28.05 -48.10
C LYS A 37 -23.71 -26.77 -47.26
N GLU A 38 -24.92 -26.28 -47.01
CA GLU A 38 -25.19 -25.12 -46.16
C GLU A 38 -24.79 -25.38 -44.70
N GLU A 39 -25.26 -26.48 -44.12
CA GLU A 39 -24.91 -26.88 -42.74
C GLU A 39 -23.40 -27.03 -42.57
N LEU A 40 -22.71 -27.62 -43.56
CA LEU A 40 -21.26 -27.77 -43.56
C LEU A 40 -20.54 -26.43 -43.62
N ALA A 41 -21.02 -25.48 -44.44
CA ALA A 41 -20.47 -24.13 -44.50
C ALA A 41 -20.65 -23.39 -43.17
N HIS A 42 -21.82 -23.54 -42.52
CA HIS A 42 -22.07 -23.01 -41.19
C HIS A 42 -21.15 -23.62 -40.13
N MET A 43 -20.96 -24.94 -40.13
CA MET A 43 -20.05 -25.63 -39.21
C MET A 43 -18.61 -25.15 -39.37
N LYS A 44 -18.12 -25.03 -40.61
CA LYS A 44 -16.76 -24.52 -40.90
C LYS A 44 -16.57 -23.09 -40.41
N LYS A 45 -17.55 -22.22 -40.67
CA LYS A 45 -17.50 -20.83 -40.21
C LYS A 45 -17.56 -20.73 -38.68
N TYR A 46 -18.35 -21.58 -38.04
CA TYR A 46 -18.40 -21.66 -36.59
C TYR A 46 -17.04 -22.09 -36.02
N GLU A 47 -16.44 -23.16 -36.54
CA GLU A 47 -15.12 -23.62 -36.13
C GLU A 47 -14.06 -22.53 -36.34
N GLU A 48 -14.04 -21.86 -37.48
CA GLU A 48 -13.06 -20.80 -37.76
C GLU A 48 -13.18 -19.61 -36.79
N VAL A 49 -14.40 -19.24 -36.38
CA VAL A 49 -14.64 -18.09 -35.50
C VAL A 49 -14.36 -18.43 -34.04
N PHE A 50 -14.79 -19.61 -33.58
CA PHE A 50 -14.76 -19.94 -32.15
C PHE A 50 -13.57 -20.83 -31.76
N ASN A 51 -13.03 -21.60 -32.70
CA ASN A 51 -11.92 -22.51 -32.46
C ASN A 51 -10.66 -21.99 -33.16
N PRO A 52 -9.81 -21.22 -32.45
CA PRO A 52 -8.57 -20.73 -33.03
C PRO A 52 -7.64 -21.88 -33.42
N LYS A 53 -6.70 -21.61 -34.33
CA LYS A 53 -5.71 -22.60 -34.75
C LYS A 53 -4.75 -22.90 -33.61
N LEU A 54 -4.20 -24.11 -33.64
CA LEU A 54 -3.23 -24.56 -32.62
C LEU A 54 -1.99 -23.66 -32.55
N GLU A 55 -1.51 -23.20 -33.72
CA GLU A 55 -0.35 -22.29 -33.81
C GLU A 55 -0.60 -20.97 -33.06
N ASP A 56 -1.80 -20.39 -33.24
CA ASP A 56 -2.21 -19.15 -32.56
C ASP A 56 -2.27 -19.37 -31.04
N LEU A 57 -2.79 -20.51 -30.60
CA LEU A 57 -2.83 -20.87 -29.18
C LEU A 57 -1.43 -21.00 -28.58
N ILE A 58 -0.50 -21.63 -29.30
CA ILE A 58 0.89 -21.78 -28.88
C ILE A 58 1.57 -20.40 -28.79
N ALA A 59 1.42 -19.56 -29.81
CA ALA A 59 1.98 -18.21 -29.84
C ALA A 59 1.43 -17.35 -28.68
N ASN A 60 0.11 -17.37 -28.48
CA ASN A 60 -0.53 -16.67 -27.37
C ASN A 60 -0.05 -17.17 -26.00
N ASN A 61 0.17 -18.48 -25.84
CA ASN A 61 0.69 -19.04 -24.60
C ASN A 61 2.13 -18.61 -24.33
N LYS A 62 2.99 -18.62 -25.36
CA LYS A 62 4.37 -18.13 -25.26
C LYS A 62 4.41 -16.66 -24.84
N LEU A 63 3.66 -15.80 -25.52
CA LEU A 63 3.57 -14.37 -25.17
C LEU A 63 3.07 -14.16 -23.73
N LYS A 64 2.07 -14.93 -23.29
CA LYS A 64 1.59 -14.88 -21.90
C LYS A 64 2.69 -15.25 -20.91
N LYS A 65 3.47 -16.30 -21.19
CA LYS A 65 4.58 -16.74 -20.35
C LYS A 65 5.68 -15.69 -20.27
N GLU A 66 6.09 -15.12 -21.39
CA GLU A 66 7.08 -14.05 -21.45
C GLU A 66 6.64 -12.83 -20.64
N ARG A 67 5.38 -12.40 -20.77
CA ARG A 67 4.84 -11.29 -19.96
C ARG A 67 4.83 -11.57 -18.47
N ILE A 68 4.56 -12.82 -18.06
CA ILE A 68 4.59 -13.22 -16.66
C ILE A 68 6.03 -13.24 -16.14
N GLN A 69 6.96 -13.78 -16.92
CA GLN A 69 8.38 -13.80 -16.58
C GLN A 69 8.95 -12.39 -16.44
N GLU A 70 8.62 -11.49 -17.37
CA GLU A 70 9.06 -10.09 -17.32
C GLU A 70 8.52 -9.37 -16.08
N LYS A 71 7.22 -9.52 -15.78
CA LYS A 71 6.63 -8.95 -14.56
C LYS A 71 7.30 -9.50 -13.30
N ARG A 72 7.65 -10.78 -13.29
CA ARG A 72 8.35 -11.41 -12.18
C ARG A 72 9.75 -10.84 -12.03
N ARG A 73 10.50 -10.70 -13.13
CA ARG A 73 11.84 -10.11 -13.14
C ARG A 73 11.83 -8.68 -12.58
N LEU A 74 10.95 -7.82 -13.10
CA LEU A 74 10.82 -6.43 -12.65
C LEU A 74 10.51 -6.35 -11.15
N ARG A 75 9.64 -7.24 -10.65
CA ARG A 75 9.33 -7.31 -9.22
C ARG A 75 10.52 -7.79 -8.39
N GLU A 76 11.27 -8.77 -8.88
CA GLU A 76 12.47 -9.26 -8.21
C GLU A 76 13.56 -8.17 -8.16
N GLU A 77 13.74 -7.40 -9.24
CA GLU A 77 14.63 -6.23 -9.29
C GLU A 77 14.21 -5.13 -8.30
N GLU A 78 12.92 -4.79 -8.25
CA GLU A 78 12.39 -3.82 -7.29
C GLU A 78 12.63 -4.27 -5.84
N VAL A 79 12.34 -5.53 -5.54
CA VAL A 79 12.57 -6.11 -4.20
C VAL A 79 14.07 -6.06 -3.87
N TYR A 80 14.94 -6.40 -4.81
CA TYR A 80 16.38 -6.36 -4.60
C TYR A 80 16.87 -4.94 -4.29
N ASN A 81 16.43 -3.94 -5.06
CA ASN A 81 16.77 -2.54 -4.82
C ASN A 81 16.29 -2.06 -3.44
N ASN A 82 15.08 -2.45 -3.04
CA ASN A 82 14.55 -2.12 -1.72
C ASN A 82 15.33 -2.81 -0.60
N LEU A 83 15.75 -4.07 -0.79
CA LEU A 83 16.59 -4.80 0.16
C LEU A 83 17.97 -4.17 0.31
N GLN A 84 18.53 -3.59 -0.75
CA GLN A 84 19.80 -2.85 -0.66
C GLN A 84 19.67 -1.55 0.15
N GLN A 85 18.53 -0.86 0.06
CA GLN A 85 18.27 0.37 0.82
C GLN A 85 17.85 0.11 2.27
N LEU A 86 17.42 -1.11 2.57
CA LEU A 86 16.87 -1.51 3.87
C LEU A 86 17.83 -1.26 5.05
N PRO A 87 19.14 -1.58 5.00
CA PRO A 87 20.04 -1.34 6.13
C PRO A 87 20.14 0.14 6.52
N ALA A 88 20.20 1.05 5.54
CA ALA A 88 20.23 2.49 5.78
C ALA A 88 18.90 2.97 6.37
N ALA A 89 17.77 2.47 5.86
CA ALA A 89 16.45 2.77 6.39
C ALA A 89 16.31 2.31 7.86
N PHE A 90 16.73 1.08 8.18
CA PHE A 90 16.72 0.55 9.55
C PHE A 90 17.56 1.40 10.50
N LYS A 91 18.77 1.78 10.08
CA LYS A 91 19.64 2.65 10.89
C LYS A 91 18.93 3.97 11.21
N SER A 92 18.39 4.64 10.19
CA SER A 92 17.66 5.91 10.37
C SER A 92 16.41 5.77 11.25
N PHE A 93 15.76 4.61 11.22
CA PHE A 93 14.59 4.33 12.04
C PHE A 93 14.99 4.16 13.51
N PHE A 94 16.00 3.34 13.80
CA PHE A 94 16.47 3.14 15.16
C PHE A 94 17.06 4.41 15.78
N GLU A 95 17.79 5.20 14.99
CA GLU A 95 18.28 6.52 15.44
C GLU A 95 17.11 7.42 15.89
N LYS A 96 16.05 7.53 15.08
CA LYS A 96 14.85 8.30 15.45
C LYS A 96 14.12 7.73 16.68
N VAL A 97 14.10 6.41 16.83
CA VAL A 97 13.49 5.77 18.01
C VAL A 97 14.29 6.11 19.27
N ASP A 98 15.63 6.05 19.20
CA ASP A 98 16.50 6.34 20.33
C ASP A 98 16.49 7.83 20.67
N GLU A 99 16.46 8.72 19.68
CA GLU A 99 16.26 10.16 19.91
C GLU A 99 14.95 10.46 20.64
N ARG A 100 13.85 9.82 20.22
CA ARG A 100 12.55 9.96 20.89
C ARG A 100 12.57 9.43 22.32
N LYS A 101 13.25 8.30 22.56
CA LYS A 101 13.41 7.74 23.91
C LYS A 101 14.21 8.69 24.80
N ARG A 102 15.36 9.19 24.33
CA ARG A 102 16.18 10.16 25.07
C ARG A 102 15.42 11.44 25.38
N ALA A 103 14.70 11.99 24.39
CA ALA A 103 13.87 13.17 24.61
C ALA A 103 12.76 12.93 25.65
N ALA A 104 12.14 11.75 25.63
CA ALA A 104 11.14 11.36 26.64
C ALA A 104 11.77 11.21 28.04
N GLU A 105 12.93 10.57 28.14
CA GLU A 105 13.68 10.41 29.39
C GLU A 105 14.13 11.75 29.97
N GLU A 106 14.67 12.65 29.12
CA GLU A 106 15.03 14.01 29.50
C GLU A 106 13.82 14.81 29.97
N TRP A 107 12.70 14.71 29.26
CA TRP A 107 11.46 15.35 29.68
C TRP A 107 10.96 14.83 31.03
N THR A 108 11.00 13.50 31.24
CA THR A 108 10.65 12.92 32.55
C THR A 108 11.59 13.39 33.65
N ARG A 109 12.90 13.45 33.38
CA ARG A 109 13.91 13.89 34.36
C ARG A 109 13.75 15.37 34.71
N GLN A 110 13.54 16.22 33.72
CA GLN A 110 13.29 17.66 33.94
C GLN A 110 12.00 17.86 34.75
N ARG A 111 10.96 17.08 34.44
CA ARG A 111 9.69 17.12 35.17
C ARG A 111 9.87 16.67 36.62
N GLU A 112 10.61 15.59 36.86
CA GLU A 112 10.91 15.09 38.20
C GLU A 112 11.73 16.09 39.01
N ALA A 113 12.78 16.68 38.42
CA ALA A 113 13.58 17.72 39.06
C ALA A 113 12.73 18.94 39.44
N LEU A 114 11.85 19.40 38.53
CA LEU A 114 10.94 20.52 38.79
C LEU A 114 9.94 20.21 39.92
N VAL A 115 9.44 18.98 39.98
CA VAL A 115 8.54 18.54 41.06
C VAL A 115 9.28 18.52 42.40
N GLU A 116 10.53 18.09 42.43
CA GLU A 116 11.32 18.02 43.67
C GLU A 116 11.69 19.42 44.17
N GLU A 117 12.12 20.34 43.31
CA GLU A 117 12.37 21.74 43.68
C GLU A 117 11.13 22.42 44.30
N VAL A 118 9.94 22.18 43.71
CA VAL A 118 8.68 22.73 44.25
C VAL A 118 8.30 22.06 45.58
N ARG A 119 8.63 20.78 45.78
CA ARG A 119 8.45 20.10 47.07
C ARG A 119 9.36 20.65 48.15
N GLU A 120 10.61 20.97 47.84
CA GLU A 120 11.54 21.61 48.77
C GLU A 120 11.02 22.98 49.22
N LEU A 121 10.48 23.78 48.29
CA LEU A 121 9.87 25.08 48.58
C LEU A 121 8.61 24.97 49.46
N LEU A 122 7.79 23.94 49.23
CA LEU A 122 6.55 23.75 49.97
C LEU A 122 6.76 23.06 51.33
N GLY A 123 7.82 22.27 51.49
CA GLY A 123 8.15 21.59 52.75
C GLY A 123 7.29 20.36 53.11
N TYR A 124 6.42 19.90 52.20
CA TYR A 124 5.62 18.67 52.35
C TYR A 124 5.51 17.91 51.02
N ARG A 125 5.25 16.60 51.05
CA ARG A 125 5.06 15.77 49.85
C ARG A 125 3.73 16.07 49.16
N ALA A 126 3.68 17.18 48.42
CA ALA A 126 2.58 17.53 47.53
C ALA A 126 2.62 16.67 46.25
N LYS A 127 1.44 16.34 45.73
CA LYS A 127 1.28 15.70 44.41
C LYS A 127 1.17 16.80 43.34
N PRO A 128 1.62 16.54 42.09
CA PRO A 128 1.50 17.53 41.00
C PRO A 128 0.06 17.96 40.66
N SER A 129 -0.94 17.21 41.12
CA SER A 129 -2.37 17.49 40.92
C SER A 129 -2.97 18.44 41.97
N ASP A 130 -2.22 18.80 43.02
CA ASP A 130 -2.74 19.64 44.10
C ASP A 130 -2.74 21.12 43.71
N GLU A 131 -3.80 21.87 44.07
CA GLU A 131 -3.96 23.30 43.71
C GLU A 131 -2.81 24.18 44.21
N ARG A 132 -2.27 23.87 45.39
CA ARG A 132 -1.13 24.58 45.99
C ARG A 132 0.17 24.36 45.21
N PHE A 133 0.34 23.19 44.59
CA PHE A 133 1.50 22.88 43.75
C PHE A 133 1.45 23.70 42.46
N GLN A 134 0.28 23.83 41.85
CA GLN A 134 0.08 24.63 40.63
C GLN A 134 0.35 26.12 40.87
N GLN A 135 -0.08 26.66 42.02
CA GLN A 135 0.21 28.05 42.38
C GLN A 135 1.70 28.30 42.60
N ALA A 136 2.40 27.38 43.30
CA ALA A 136 3.84 27.49 43.50
C ALA A 136 4.63 27.37 42.19
N LEU A 137 4.20 26.49 41.29
CA LEU A 137 4.80 26.33 39.96
C LEU A 137 4.66 27.61 39.12
N GLN A 138 3.46 28.22 39.08
CA GLN A 138 3.20 29.46 38.35
C GLN A 138 4.04 30.64 38.88
N GLN A 139 4.19 30.75 40.20
CA GLN A 139 5.03 31.79 40.81
C GLN A 139 6.51 31.64 40.42
N LYS A 140 7.02 30.40 40.32
CA LYS A 140 8.39 30.13 39.86
C LYS A 140 8.55 30.44 38.37
N GLU A 141 7.62 30.00 37.52
CA GLU A 141 7.66 30.29 36.09
C GLU A 141 7.67 31.80 35.83
N GLU A 142 6.87 32.58 36.57
CA GLU A 142 6.92 34.03 36.49
C GLU A 142 8.26 34.63 36.94
N ALA A 143 8.84 34.10 38.02
CA ALA A 143 10.13 34.55 38.53
C ALA A 143 11.26 34.26 37.52
N ASP A 144 11.28 33.07 36.93
CA ASP A 144 12.24 32.65 35.90
C ASP A 144 12.10 33.47 34.62
N ILE A 145 10.87 33.75 34.17
CA ILE A 145 10.61 34.63 33.01
C ILE A 145 11.12 36.05 33.30
N LYS A 146 10.87 36.59 34.50
CA LYS A 146 11.36 37.91 34.91
C LYS A 146 12.89 37.94 34.98
N ALA A 147 13.54 36.87 35.45
CA ALA A 147 14.99 36.74 35.50
C ALA A 147 15.62 36.66 34.10
N LYS A 148 15.12 35.78 33.22
CA LYS A 148 15.60 35.63 31.83
C LYS A 148 15.44 36.91 31.02
N ARG A 149 14.34 37.66 31.21
CA ARG A 149 14.15 38.97 30.56
C ARG A 149 15.16 40.01 31.03
N LYS A 150 15.52 40.02 32.31
CA LYS A 150 16.55 40.92 32.86
C LYS A 150 17.94 40.54 32.35
N GLU A 151 18.28 39.26 32.29
CA GLU A 151 19.55 38.79 31.73
C GLU A 151 19.67 39.07 30.23
N ALA A 152 18.62 38.81 29.45
CA ALA A 152 18.60 39.15 28.03
C ALA A 152 18.77 40.66 27.79
N ARG A 153 18.21 41.49 28.67
CA ARG A 153 18.40 42.95 28.62
C ARG A 153 19.85 43.35 28.93
N LYS A 154 20.46 42.77 29.98
CA LYS A 154 21.87 43.00 30.33
C LYS A 154 22.83 42.53 29.24
N MET A 155 22.58 41.38 28.61
CA MET A 155 23.41 40.86 27.51
C MET A 155 23.34 41.77 26.27
N ARG A 156 22.17 42.34 25.97
CA ARG A 156 22.01 43.35 24.92
C ARG A 156 22.75 44.65 25.26
N GLU A 157 22.59 45.15 26.48
CA GLU A 157 23.29 46.35 26.97
C GLU A 157 24.82 46.17 26.93
N ASN A 158 25.33 45.01 27.35
CA ASN A 158 26.76 44.68 27.28
C ASN A 158 27.28 44.55 25.84
N SER A 159 26.51 43.91 24.94
CA SER A 159 26.91 43.79 23.52
C SER A 159 26.96 45.17 22.84
N SER A 160 26.03 46.07 23.16
CA SER A 160 26.05 47.45 22.66
C SER A 160 27.21 48.29 23.24
N ILE A 161 27.59 48.05 24.49
CA ILE A 161 28.76 48.70 25.10
C ILE A 161 30.07 48.22 24.44
N ASP A 162 30.19 46.92 24.17
CA ASP A 162 31.36 46.34 23.49
C ASP A 162 31.49 46.86 22.04
N GLU A 163 30.38 47.01 21.31
CA GLU A 163 30.36 47.63 19.99
C GLU A 163 30.81 49.10 20.02
N LEU A 164 30.41 49.88 21.02
CA LEU A 164 30.83 51.27 21.20
C LEU A 164 32.31 51.38 21.59
N LEU A 165 32.84 50.46 22.40
CA LEU A 165 34.26 50.39 22.77
C LEU A 165 35.15 49.97 21.58
N ALA A 166 34.64 49.12 20.68
CA ALA A 166 35.35 48.75 19.46
C ALA A 166 35.42 49.91 18.44
N GLN A 167 34.36 50.73 18.35
CA GLN A 167 34.33 51.91 17.48
C GLN A 167 35.24 53.05 17.97
N THR A 168 35.44 53.19 19.29
CA THR A 168 36.35 54.20 19.85
C THR A 168 37.83 53.84 19.68
N LYS A 169 38.19 52.55 19.77
CA LYS A 169 39.57 52.07 19.52
C LYS A 169 40.01 52.16 18.05
N ASN A 170 39.08 52.09 17.10
CA ASN A 170 39.37 52.23 15.67
C ASN A 170 39.49 53.70 15.21
N LYS A 171 39.30 54.68 16.11
CA LYS A 171 39.29 56.12 15.81
C LYS A 171 40.47 56.91 16.40
N THR A 172 41.44 56.21 16.98
CA THR A 172 42.77 56.69 17.42
C THR A 172 43.84 55.95 16.65
#